data_AF-A0A2D9IPP5-F1
#
_entry.id   AF-A0A2D9IPP5-F1
#
_cell.length_a   1.000
_cell.length_b   1.000
_cell.length_c   1.000
_cell.angle_alpha   90.00
_cell.angle_beta   90.00
_cell.angle_gamma   90.00
#
_symmetry.space_group_name_H-M   'P 1'
#
loop_
_entity.id
_entity.type
_entity.pdbx_description
1 polymer ?
#
loop_
_entity_poly.entity_id
_entity_poly.type
_entity_poly.pdbx_seq_one_letter_code
_entity_poly.pdbx_strand_id
1 'polypeptide(L)' 'MADAAYEILSKDPKSCTGNFFIDEVVLRNAGETDFEKYRISDNELIRDFFVPDDVANELPTKTVTIYK' A
#
# COMPACT_ATOMS: atom_id res chain seq x y z
N MET A 1 -0.85 -5.08 -4.99
CA MET A 1 -1.58 -6.06 -4.15
C MET A 1 -0.92 -7.44 -4.04
N ALA A 2 -0.79 -8.24 -5.13
CA ALA A 2 -0.31 -9.64 -5.02
C ALA A 2 1.06 -9.76 -4.34
N ASP A 3 2.01 -8.90 -4.71
CA ASP A 3 3.35 -8.90 -4.13
C ASP A 3 3.35 -8.58 -2.63
N ALA A 4 2.48 -7.66 -2.19
CA ALA A 4 2.33 -7.35 -0.77
C ALA A 4 1.79 -8.55 0.02
N ALA A 5 0.85 -9.31 -0.56
CA ALA A 5 0.35 -10.54 0.05
C ALA A 5 1.46 -11.61 0.12
N TYR A 6 2.26 -11.75 -0.93
CA TYR A 6 3.42 -12.65 -0.94
C TYR A 6 4.42 -12.32 0.18
N GLU A 7 4.75 -11.04 0.36
CA GLU A 7 5.62 -10.57 1.44
C GLU A 7 5.06 -10.87 2.84
N ILE A 8 3.75 -10.71 3.04
CA ILE A 8 3.11 -11.03 4.34
C ILE A 8 3.13 -12.54 4.58
N LEU A 9 2.76 -13.33 3.57
CA LEU A 9 2.66 -14.79 3.67
C LEU A 9 4.01 -15.48 3.79
N SER A 10 5.09 -14.83 3.37
CA SER A 10 6.46 -15.33 3.50
C SER A 10 7.05 -15.15 4.90
N LYS A 11 6.40 -14.36 5.77
CA LYS A 11 6.83 -14.16 7.17
C LYS A 11 6.31 -15.29 8.06
N ASP A 12 6.98 -15.51 9.20
CA ASP A 12 6.54 -16.51 10.18
C ASP A 12 5.15 -16.14 10.75
N PRO A 13 4.13 -17.01 10.59
CA PRO A 13 2.76 -16.70 10.99
C PRO A 13 2.58 -16.58 12.52
N LYS A 14 3.52 -17.09 13.32
CA LYS A 14 3.46 -16.95 14.78
C LYS A 14 3.86 -15.56 15.27
N SER A 15 4.68 -14.87 14.50
CA SER A 15 5.14 -13.50 14.81
C SER A 15 4.42 -12.44 13.99
N CYS A 16 3.96 -12.76 12.78
CA CYS A 16 3.27 -11.84 11.88
C CYS A 16 1.75 -12.06 11.92
N THR A 17 1.09 -11.57 12.97
CA THR A 17 -0.37 -11.72 13.16
C THR A 17 -0.99 -10.47 13.80
N GLY A 18 -2.29 -10.23 13.57
CA GLY A 18 -3.05 -9.12 14.19
C GLY A 18 -2.78 -7.73 13.60
N ASN A 19 -2.22 -7.63 12.40
CA ASN A 19 -1.86 -6.36 11.76
C ASN A 19 -2.86 -5.99 10.64
N PHE A 20 -3.12 -4.69 10.49
CA PHE A 20 -3.81 -4.11 9.32
C PHE A 20 -2.78 -3.53 8.36
N PHE A 21 -2.38 -4.32 7.38
CA PHE A 21 -1.34 -3.91 6.42
C PHE A 21 -1.90 -3.06 5.30
N ILE A 22 -1.13 -2.04 4.91
CA ILE A 22 -1.30 -1.30 3.65
C ILE A 22 -0.25 -1.83 2.66
N ASP A 23 -0.67 -2.11 1.43
CA ASP A 23 0.16 -2.75 0.41
C ASP A 23 1.43 -1.95 0.10
N GLU A 24 1.31 -0.64 -0.09
CA GLU A 24 2.45 0.25 -0.32
C GLU A 24 3.44 0.23 0.84
N VAL A 25 2.96 0.29 2.09
CA VAL A 25 3.81 0.26 3.29
C VAL A 25 4.57 -1.07 3.38
N VAL A 26 3.90 -2.19 3.10
CA VAL A 26 4.53 -3.52 3.12
C VAL A 26 5.63 -3.60 2.06
N LEU A 27 5.34 -3.20 0.83
CA LEU A 27 6.28 -3.26 -0.29
C LEU A 27 7.47 -2.32 -0.08
N ARG A 28 7.25 -1.11 0.43
CA ARG A 28 8.34 -0.19 0.78
C ARG A 28 9.24 -0.74 1.87
N ASN A 29 8.68 -1.39 2.89
CA ASN A 29 9.46 -2.05 3.93
C ASN A 29 10.26 -3.25 3.41
N ALA A 30 9.78 -3.90 2.34
CA ALA A 30 10.52 -4.95 1.63
C ALA A 30 11.61 -4.38 0.69
N GLY A 31 11.73 -3.05 0.58
CA GLY A 31 12.73 -2.37 -0.25
C GLY A 31 12.23 -1.96 -1.64
N GLU A 32 10.95 -2.16 -1.96
CA GLU A 32 10.38 -1.69 -3.21
C GLU A 32 10.21 -0.17 -3.18
N THR A 33 10.83 0.53 -4.12
CA THR A 33 10.75 1.99 -4.21
C THR A 33 9.98 2.48 -5.43
N ASP A 34 9.89 1.65 -6.49
CA ASP A 34 9.25 2.01 -7.75
C ASP A 34 7.84 1.42 -7.85
N PHE A 35 6.84 2.30 -7.68
CA PHE A 35 5.43 1.95 -7.75
C PHE A 35 4.79 2.31 -9.10
N GLU A 36 5.50 2.98 -9.99
CA GLU A 36 4.95 3.33 -11.32
C GLU A 36 4.67 2.07 -12.14
N LYS A 37 5.42 0.98 -11.91
CA LYS A 37 5.17 -0.32 -12.57
C LYS A 37 3.81 -0.94 -12.24
N TYR A 38 3.18 -0.55 -11.13
CA TYR A 38 1.85 -1.03 -10.74
C TYR A 38 0.72 -0.16 -11.29
N ARG A 39 1.05 0.97 -11.91
CA ARG A 39 0.10 1.92 -12.45
C ARG A 39 -0.41 1.46 -13.80
N ILE A 40 -1.72 1.58 -14.03
CA ILE A 40 -2.36 1.21 -15.30
C ILE A 40 -2.37 2.37 -16.29
N SER A 41 -2.46 3.61 -15.82
CA SER A 41 -2.53 4.82 -16.65
C SER A 41 -2.02 6.06 -15.93
N ASP A 42 -1.69 7.10 -16.69
CA ASP A 42 -1.17 8.38 -16.16
C ASP A 42 -2.21 9.25 -15.43
N ASN A 43 -3.43 8.75 -15.23
CA ASN A 43 -4.48 9.44 -14.48
C ASN A 43 -4.19 9.46 -12.97
N GLU A 44 -4.82 10.39 -12.24
CA GLU A 44 -4.70 10.47 -10.78
C GLU A 44 -5.17 9.16 -10.11
N LEU A 45 -4.42 8.72 -9.11
CA LEU A 45 -4.74 7.51 -8.36
C LEU A 45 -5.82 7.81 -7.35
N ILE A 46 -6.91 7.03 -7.38
CA ILE A 46 -8.00 7.18 -6.41
C ILE A 46 -7.64 6.40 -5.15
N ARG A 47 -7.75 7.05 -3.99
CA ARG A 47 -7.54 6.40 -2.69
C ARG A 47 -8.68 5.44 -2.38
N ASP A 48 -8.34 4.30 -1.78
CA ASP A 48 -9.32 3.32 -1.32
C ASP A 48 -10.17 3.82 -0.13
N PHE A 49 -11.37 3.25 0.02
CA PHE A 49 -12.45 3.78 0.85
C PHE A 49 -12.12 3.91 2.33
N PHE A 50 -11.36 2.98 2.88
CA PHE A 50 -11.12 2.87 4.32
C PHE A 50 -9.70 3.26 4.74
N VAL A 51 -8.95 3.91 3.86
CA VAL A 51 -7.60 4.39 4.15
C VAL A 51 -7.67 5.78 4.78
N PRO A 52 -7.18 5.97 6.03
CA PRO A 52 -7.16 7.28 6.68
C PRO A 52 -6.30 8.31 5.92
N ASP A 53 -6.67 9.59 6.02
CA ASP A 53 -5.93 10.69 5.40
C ASP A 53 -4.48 10.77 5.88
N ASP A 54 -4.25 10.57 7.18
CA ASP A 54 -2.91 10.65 7.79
C ASP A 54 -1.94 9.66 7.13
N VAL A 55 -2.39 8.40 6.95
CA VAL A 55 -1.59 7.35 6.32
C VAL A 55 -1.31 7.67 4.86
N ALA A 56 -2.32 8.13 4.11
CA ALA A 56 -2.13 8.47 2.70
C ALA A 56 -1.20 9.67 2.49
N ASN A 57 -1.21 10.64 3.39
CA ASN A 57 -0.38 11.84 3.30
C ASN A 57 1.09 11.59 3.65
N GLU A 58 1.38 10.61 4.50
CA GLU A 58 2.74 10.18 4.83
C GLU A 58 3.42 9.42 3.69
N LEU A 59 2.64 8.86 2.76
CA LEU A 59 3.16 8.06 1.65
C LEU A 59 3.66 8.94 0.47
N PRO A 60 4.74 8.51 -0.23
CA PRO A 60 5.21 9.20 -1.42
C PRO A 60 4.21 9.20 -2.57
N THR A 61 3.40 8.14 -2.70
CA THR A 61 2.39 8.02 -3.76
C THR A 61 1.25 9.00 -3.53
N LYS A 62 1.00 9.87 -4.49
CA LYS A 62 -0.10 10.84 -4.41
C LYS A 62 -1.41 10.22 -4.85
N THR A 63 -2.40 10.29 -3.97
CA THR A 63 -3.75 9.79 -4.22
C THR A 63 -4.78 10.90 -3.99
N VAL A 64 -5.91 10.82 -4.70
CA VAL A 64 -7.04 11.72 -4.54
C VAL A 64 -8.17 11.00 -3.82
N THR A 65 -8.77 11.67 -2.84
CA THR A 65 -10.02 11.21 -2.24
C THR A 65 -11.19 11.72 -3.06
N ILE A 66 -12.16 10.84 -3.33
CA ILE A 66 -13.42 11.20 -4.00
C ILE A 66 -14.53 11.55 -2.99
N TYR A 67 -14.23 11.49 -1.70
CA TYR A 67 -15.14 11.82 -0.60
C TYR A 67 -14.80 13.20 -0.03
N LYS A 68 -15.83 14.05 0.13
CA LYS A 68 -15.76 15.37 0.76
C LYS A 68 -16.04 15.29 2.25
#